data_AF-A0A8H4SY63-F1
#
_entry.id   AF-A0A8H4SY63-F1
#
_cell.length_a   1.000
_cell.length_b   1.000
_cell.length_c   1.000
_cell.angle_alpha   90.00
_cell.angle_beta   90.00
_cell.angle_gamma   90.00
#
_symmetry.space_group_name_H-M   'P 1'
#
loop_
_entity.id
_entity.type
_entity.pdbx_description
1 polymer ?
#
loop_
_entity_poly.entity_id
_entity_poly.type
_entity_poly.pdbx_seq_one_letter_code
_entity_poly.pdbx_strand_id
1 'polypeptide(L)'
;MPLPDTDEMIQARWGKREWAFYNWANDNTKALEDTLKIDAKWNALDLLLQKRWPRKKDREDYYAWSREWNGRFMLRMSYKWSPQEFIDKVLVTNFLEAEGSVNLWWAMDTYNLSSIPIGHAKFGGVESYYAFKPGHRFLKPDRNESGPSVLGTSILAMTVQFTKPRALSIAGNSSGSYGSSSSGSKASSVLSQPAKPASRTRASTGSGQQADPVEVARSEVDPNHFVFAQLGLLYVYGGDYEYAKGWGIDPLEQGPWWRNDLVVVVRLDHKGNHGAVYVLYHPNSSIEVDDDSDGEELAPEAKYHVPGRLHPRCNDGFLLAKIANNLKELGHFNKEFHFLPITKTASTIHRAQLFENKEHELTIGPALAMVKRAA
;
A
#
# COMPACT_ATOMS: atom_id res chain seq x y z
N MET A 1 -22.48 -10.03 9.54
CA MET A 1 -22.41 -11.40 8.96
C MET A 1 -21.13 -12.06 9.46
N PRO A 2 -21.06 -13.39 9.58
CA PRO A 2 -19.79 -14.07 9.85
C PRO A 2 -18.83 -13.93 8.66
N LEU A 3 -17.53 -14.01 8.92
CA LEU A 3 -16.49 -14.03 7.87
C LEU A 3 -16.77 -15.21 6.91
N PRO A 4 -16.91 -14.97 5.60
CA PRO A 4 -17.11 -16.04 4.63
C PRO A 4 -15.89 -16.95 4.54
N ASP A 5 -16.13 -18.25 4.43
CA ASP A 5 -15.07 -19.25 4.26
C ASP A 5 -14.22 -19.00 3.00
N THR A 6 -12.93 -19.32 3.08
CA THR A 6 -12.03 -19.32 1.91
C THR A 6 -12.31 -20.50 0.98
N ASP A 7 -11.74 -20.50 -0.23
CA ASP A 7 -11.89 -21.62 -1.15
C ASP A 7 -11.32 -22.91 -0.53
N GLU A 8 -10.18 -22.81 0.17
CA GLU A 8 -9.53 -23.92 0.86
C GLU A 8 -10.38 -24.46 2.00
N MET A 9 -11.01 -23.58 2.79
CA MET A 9 -11.90 -23.98 3.89
C MET A 9 -13.14 -24.71 3.37
N ILE A 10 -13.74 -24.23 2.28
CA ILE A 10 -14.89 -24.90 1.65
C ILE A 10 -14.46 -26.27 1.10
N GLN A 11 -13.35 -26.31 0.35
CA GLN A 11 -12.83 -27.52 -0.27
C GLN A 11 -12.35 -28.56 0.76
N ALA A 12 -11.82 -28.14 1.90
CA ALA A 12 -11.41 -29.05 2.98
C ALA A 12 -12.58 -29.84 3.57
N ARG A 13 -13.81 -29.33 3.44
CA ARG A 13 -15.03 -30.02 3.88
C ARG A 13 -15.61 -30.96 2.83
N TRP A 14 -15.10 -30.93 1.60
CA TRP A 14 -15.65 -31.73 0.51
C TRP A 14 -15.32 -33.20 0.66
N GLY A 15 -16.36 -34.03 0.57
CA GLY A 15 -16.21 -35.46 0.39
C GLY A 15 -16.00 -35.82 -1.08
N LYS A 16 -15.93 -37.14 -1.34
CA LYS A 16 -15.78 -37.68 -2.71
C LYS A 16 -16.85 -37.18 -3.68
N ARG A 17 -18.03 -36.85 -3.15
CA ARG A 17 -19.20 -36.49 -3.93
C ARG A 17 -19.13 -35.05 -4.43
N GLU A 18 -18.78 -34.12 -3.54
CA GLU A 18 -18.58 -32.71 -3.83
C GLU A 18 -17.43 -32.52 -4.81
N TRP A 19 -16.33 -33.26 -4.63
CA TRP A 19 -15.25 -33.29 -5.62
C TRP A 19 -15.71 -33.81 -6.99
N ALA A 20 -16.61 -34.80 -7.04
CA ALA A 20 -17.17 -35.28 -8.30
C ALA A 20 -18.08 -34.22 -8.97
N PHE A 21 -18.80 -33.42 -8.18
CA PHE A 21 -19.57 -32.28 -8.69
C PHE A 21 -18.66 -31.19 -9.25
N TYR A 22 -17.61 -30.82 -8.49
CA TYR A 22 -16.63 -29.82 -8.89
C TYR A 22 -15.92 -30.19 -10.20
N ASN A 23 -15.37 -31.40 -10.28
CA ASN A 23 -14.67 -31.86 -11.47
C ASN A 23 -15.59 -31.91 -12.68
N TRP A 24 -16.81 -32.46 -12.52
CA TRP A 24 -17.78 -32.48 -13.61
C TRP A 24 -18.19 -31.08 -14.06
N ALA A 25 -18.37 -30.13 -13.13
CA ALA A 25 -18.72 -28.76 -13.47
C ALA A 25 -17.60 -28.07 -14.27
N ASN A 26 -16.33 -28.28 -13.89
CA ASN A 26 -15.17 -27.78 -14.61
C ASN A 26 -15.06 -28.40 -16.02
N ASP A 27 -15.29 -29.71 -16.15
CA ASP A 27 -15.26 -30.40 -17.44
C ASP A 27 -16.41 -29.97 -18.37
N ASN A 28 -17.47 -29.36 -17.82
CA ASN A 28 -18.70 -29.02 -18.53
C ASN A 28 -19.02 -27.51 -18.47
N THR A 29 -18.04 -26.64 -18.20
CA THR A 29 -18.25 -25.19 -18.03
C THR A 29 -19.06 -24.57 -19.16
N LYS A 30 -18.71 -24.87 -20.42
CA LYS A 30 -19.44 -24.34 -21.58
C LYS A 30 -20.90 -24.80 -21.62
N ALA A 31 -21.17 -26.06 -21.30
CA ALA A 31 -22.54 -26.58 -21.27
C ALA A 31 -23.36 -25.94 -20.14
N LEU A 32 -22.72 -25.65 -19.00
CA LEU A 32 -23.33 -24.91 -17.90
C LEU A 32 -23.63 -23.46 -18.29
N GLU A 33 -22.68 -22.76 -18.93
CA GLU A 33 -22.88 -21.40 -19.46
C GLU A 33 -24.02 -21.35 -20.48
N ASP A 34 -24.11 -22.35 -21.37
CA ASP A 34 -25.20 -22.47 -22.33
C ASP A 34 -26.58 -22.59 -21.65
N THR A 35 -26.65 -23.11 -20.42
CA THR A 35 -27.91 -23.17 -19.65
C THR A 35 -28.33 -21.83 -19.06
N LEU A 36 -27.43 -20.84 -19.00
CA LEU A 36 -27.65 -19.52 -18.44
C LEU A 36 -27.96 -18.45 -19.51
N LYS A 37 -27.94 -18.82 -20.80
CA LYS A 37 -28.25 -17.90 -21.90
C LYS A 37 -29.71 -17.49 -21.89
N ILE A 38 -30.00 -16.29 -22.41
CA ILE A 38 -31.35 -15.71 -22.47
C ILE A 38 -32.32 -16.60 -23.25
N ASP A 39 -31.85 -17.31 -24.28
CA ASP A 39 -32.64 -18.21 -25.12
C ASP A 39 -32.67 -19.67 -24.61
N ALA A 40 -32.00 -19.96 -23.50
CA ALA A 40 -32.03 -21.29 -22.90
C ALA A 40 -33.43 -21.61 -22.36
N LYS A 41 -33.79 -22.90 -22.39
CA LYS A 41 -35.02 -23.35 -21.72
C LYS A 41 -34.92 -23.07 -20.22
N TRP A 42 -36.04 -22.67 -19.61
CA TRP A 42 -36.11 -22.36 -18.17
C TRP A 42 -35.61 -23.50 -17.25
N ASN A 43 -35.65 -24.76 -17.71
CA ASN A 43 -35.16 -25.94 -17.01
C ASN A 43 -33.90 -26.58 -17.65
N ALA A 44 -33.15 -25.84 -18.47
CA ALA A 44 -31.99 -26.37 -19.18
C ALA A 44 -30.94 -26.99 -18.25
N LEU A 45 -30.66 -26.34 -17.12
CA LEU A 45 -29.73 -26.86 -16.10
C LEU A 45 -30.25 -28.16 -15.49
N ASP A 46 -31.53 -28.21 -15.10
CA ASP A 46 -32.16 -29.43 -14.55
C ASP A 46 -32.06 -30.62 -15.52
N LEU A 47 -32.30 -30.37 -16.82
CA LEU A 47 -32.20 -31.39 -17.86
C LEU A 47 -30.77 -31.90 -18.04
N LEU A 48 -29.79 -30.98 -18.01
CA LEU A 48 -28.36 -31.32 -18.09
C LEU A 48 -27.95 -32.19 -16.88
N LEU A 49 -28.35 -31.79 -15.67
CA LEU A 49 -28.09 -32.53 -14.45
C LEU A 49 -28.81 -33.87 -14.43
N GLN A 50 -30.05 -33.96 -14.93
CA GLN A 50 -30.80 -35.21 -15.00
C GLN A 50 -30.12 -36.25 -15.89
N LYS A 51 -29.45 -35.82 -16.97
CA LYS A 51 -28.66 -36.71 -17.84
C LYS A 51 -27.46 -37.32 -17.11
N ARG A 52 -26.80 -36.56 -16.24
CA ARG A 52 -25.62 -37.01 -15.48
C ARG A 52 -25.98 -37.77 -14.20
N TRP A 53 -27.00 -37.27 -13.50
CA TRP A 53 -27.49 -37.70 -12.20
C TRP A 53 -29.01 -37.91 -12.26
N PRO A 54 -29.49 -39.09 -12.70
CA PRO A 54 -30.92 -39.35 -12.89
C PRO A 54 -31.72 -39.34 -11.58
N ARG A 55 -31.09 -39.67 -10.45
CA ARG A 55 -31.74 -39.67 -9.15
C ARG A 55 -31.95 -38.23 -8.67
N LYS A 56 -33.16 -37.95 -8.18
CA LYS A 56 -33.53 -36.63 -7.67
C LYS A 56 -32.60 -36.16 -6.53
N LYS A 57 -32.31 -37.04 -5.58
CA LYS A 57 -31.43 -36.74 -4.44
C LYS A 57 -30.04 -36.27 -4.88
N ASP A 58 -29.51 -36.84 -5.96
CA ASP A 58 -28.19 -36.46 -6.48
C ASP A 58 -28.17 -35.04 -7.04
N ARG A 59 -29.27 -34.61 -7.67
CA ARG A 59 -29.43 -33.23 -8.14
C ARG A 59 -29.64 -32.26 -6.98
N GLU A 60 -30.44 -32.65 -5.98
CA GLU A 60 -30.61 -31.85 -4.75
C GLU A 60 -29.26 -31.59 -4.06
N ASP A 61 -28.42 -32.64 -3.96
CA ASP A 61 -27.08 -32.52 -3.38
C ASP A 61 -26.15 -31.66 -4.25
N TYR A 62 -26.24 -31.76 -5.59
CA TYR A 62 -25.53 -30.85 -6.50
C TYR A 62 -25.96 -29.40 -6.32
N TYR A 63 -27.27 -29.12 -6.18
CA TYR A 63 -27.76 -27.77 -5.96
C TYR A 63 -27.30 -27.18 -4.63
N ALA A 64 -27.26 -27.99 -3.56
CA ALA A 64 -26.71 -27.57 -2.28
C ALA A 64 -25.23 -27.19 -2.40
N TRP A 65 -24.42 -28.08 -3.01
CA TRP A 65 -23.01 -27.80 -3.29
C TRP A 65 -22.82 -26.56 -4.19
N SER A 66 -23.59 -26.45 -5.27
CA SER A 66 -23.50 -25.32 -6.20
C SER A 66 -23.88 -24.00 -5.53
N ARG A 67 -24.85 -24.01 -4.61
CA ARG A 67 -25.22 -22.80 -3.86
C ARG A 67 -24.08 -22.35 -2.94
N GLU A 68 -23.41 -23.28 -2.27
CA GLU A 68 -22.25 -22.97 -1.44
C GLU A 68 -21.07 -22.50 -2.29
N TRP A 69 -20.66 -23.32 -3.27
CA TRP A 69 -19.50 -23.04 -4.10
C TRP A 69 -19.71 -21.81 -4.99
N ASN A 70 -20.75 -21.77 -5.82
CA ASN A 70 -20.95 -20.64 -6.73
C ASN A 70 -21.49 -19.39 -6.01
N GLY A 71 -22.22 -19.56 -4.90
CA GLY A 71 -22.70 -18.46 -4.08
C GLY A 71 -21.63 -17.81 -3.18
N ARG A 72 -20.46 -18.44 -3.01
CA ARG A 72 -19.37 -17.92 -2.14
C ARG A 72 -18.94 -16.51 -2.53
N PHE A 73 -18.91 -16.19 -3.83
CA PHE A 73 -18.54 -14.86 -4.31
C PHE A 73 -19.55 -13.80 -3.86
N MET A 74 -20.84 -14.09 -3.94
CA MET A 74 -21.89 -13.18 -3.44
C MET A 74 -21.78 -12.95 -1.94
N LEU A 75 -21.47 -13.99 -1.16
CA LEU A 75 -21.27 -13.87 0.28
C LEU A 75 -20.05 -12.99 0.60
N ARG A 76 -18.95 -13.16 -0.15
CA ARG A 76 -17.72 -12.34 -0.01
C ARG A 76 -17.95 -10.89 -0.41
N MET A 77 -18.62 -10.65 -1.53
CA MET A 77 -19.04 -9.30 -1.95
C MET A 77 -20.01 -8.65 -0.96
N SER A 78 -20.80 -9.43 -0.23
CA SER A 78 -21.74 -8.88 0.77
C SER A 78 -21.09 -8.63 2.13
N TYR A 79 -19.99 -9.30 2.44
CA TYR A 79 -19.29 -9.14 3.72
C TYR A 79 -18.37 -7.92 3.70
N LYS A 80 -18.73 -6.90 4.49
CA LYS A 80 -17.91 -5.69 4.66
C LYS A 80 -16.72 -5.99 5.57
N TRP A 81 -15.50 -6.01 5.02
CA TRP A 81 -14.28 -6.13 5.82
C TRP A 81 -14.09 -4.90 6.69
N SER A 82 -13.77 -5.12 7.95
CA SER A 82 -13.33 -4.07 8.85
C SER A 82 -11.95 -3.53 8.43
N PRO A 83 -11.59 -2.30 8.84
CA PRO A 83 -10.26 -1.77 8.60
C PRO A 83 -9.13 -2.67 9.11
N GLN A 84 -9.32 -3.33 10.25
CA GLN A 84 -8.33 -4.22 10.84
C GLN A 84 -8.10 -5.47 10.00
N GLU A 85 -9.16 -6.11 9.49
CA GLU A 85 -9.03 -7.29 8.62
C GLU A 85 -8.23 -6.98 7.35
N PHE A 86 -8.45 -5.81 6.75
CA PHE A 86 -7.67 -5.37 5.61
C PHE A 86 -6.21 -5.14 5.98
N ILE A 87 -5.93 -4.42 7.08
CA ILE A 87 -4.56 -4.17 7.57
C ILE A 87 -3.84 -5.49 7.85
N ASP A 88 -4.49 -6.43 8.53
CA ASP A 88 -3.94 -7.75 8.84
C ASP A 88 -3.62 -8.52 7.56
N LYS A 89 -4.50 -8.44 6.54
CA LYS A 89 -4.25 -9.05 5.23
C LYS A 89 -3.02 -8.47 4.54
N VAL A 90 -2.82 -7.16 4.58
CA VAL A 90 -1.61 -6.53 4.04
C VAL A 90 -0.37 -6.93 4.84
N LEU A 91 -0.45 -7.00 6.17
CA LEU A 91 0.67 -7.36 7.04
C LEU A 91 1.20 -8.77 6.79
N VAL A 92 0.32 -9.74 6.48
CA VAL A 92 0.72 -11.12 6.16
C VAL A 92 1.09 -11.33 4.69
N THR A 93 0.97 -10.30 3.84
CA THR A 93 1.30 -10.40 2.42
C THR A 93 2.82 -10.31 2.22
N ASN A 94 3.41 -11.37 1.68
CA ASN A 94 4.76 -11.32 1.13
C ASN A 94 4.70 -10.82 -0.33
N PHE A 95 5.26 -9.64 -0.59
CA PHE A 95 5.23 -9.03 -1.93
C PHE A 95 6.31 -9.58 -2.88
N LEU A 96 7.23 -10.43 -2.42
CA LEU A 96 8.10 -11.20 -3.31
C LEU A 96 7.38 -12.41 -3.92
N GLU A 97 6.39 -12.94 -3.22
CA GLU A 97 5.64 -14.11 -3.66
C GLU A 97 4.46 -13.68 -4.53
N ALA A 98 4.44 -14.17 -5.77
CA ALA A 98 3.36 -13.88 -6.71
C ALA A 98 1.99 -14.26 -6.12
N GLU A 99 1.91 -15.38 -5.40
CA GLU A 99 0.66 -15.87 -4.78
C GLU A 99 0.15 -14.93 -3.68
N GLY A 100 1.05 -14.45 -2.80
CA GLY A 100 0.67 -13.55 -1.70
C GLY A 100 0.09 -12.23 -2.21
N SER A 101 0.77 -11.60 -3.17
CA SER A 101 0.31 -10.34 -3.77
C SER A 101 -0.97 -10.49 -4.60
N VAL A 102 -1.12 -11.59 -5.36
CA VAL A 102 -2.34 -11.90 -6.11
C VAL A 102 -3.53 -12.09 -5.17
N ASN A 103 -3.34 -12.75 -4.03
CA ASN A 103 -4.40 -12.96 -3.05
C ASN A 103 -4.90 -11.64 -2.45
N LEU A 104 -3.99 -10.72 -2.12
CA LEU A 104 -4.37 -9.38 -1.65
C LEU A 104 -5.15 -8.59 -2.71
N TRP A 105 -4.71 -8.58 -3.96
CA TRP A 105 -5.39 -7.86 -5.04
C TRP A 105 -6.75 -8.45 -5.37
N TRP A 106 -6.84 -9.79 -5.39
CA TRP A 106 -8.13 -10.46 -5.56
C TRP A 106 -9.10 -10.10 -4.43
N ALA A 107 -8.60 -9.96 -3.19
CA ALA A 107 -9.42 -9.52 -2.08
C ALA A 107 -9.92 -8.08 -2.26
N MET A 108 -9.06 -7.17 -2.76
CA MET A 108 -9.44 -5.81 -3.12
C MET A 108 -10.49 -5.73 -4.23
N ASP A 109 -10.46 -6.65 -5.20
CA ASP A 109 -11.40 -6.68 -6.32
C ASP A 109 -12.74 -7.36 -5.98
N THR A 110 -12.77 -8.21 -4.95
CA THR A 110 -13.91 -9.11 -4.71
C THR A 110 -14.67 -8.80 -3.42
N TYR A 111 -14.01 -8.37 -2.35
CA TYR A 111 -14.70 -8.10 -1.09
C TYR A 111 -15.23 -6.69 -1.05
N ASN A 112 -16.32 -6.50 -0.30
CA ASN A 112 -16.74 -5.17 0.10
C ASN A 112 -15.79 -4.70 1.21
N LEU A 113 -14.94 -3.72 0.90
CA LEU A 113 -13.93 -3.21 1.83
C LEU A 113 -14.37 -1.88 2.42
N SER A 114 -14.29 -1.75 3.76
CA SER A 114 -14.47 -0.45 4.41
C SER A 114 -13.36 0.52 4.00
N SER A 115 -13.67 1.81 4.00
CA SER A 115 -12.63 2.84 4.04
C SER A 115 -11.72 2.61 5.24
N ILE A 116 -10.41 2.76 5.05
CA ILE A 116 -9.40 2.57 6.09
C ILE A 116 -9.08 3.94 6.70
N PRO A 117 -9.41 4.18 7.99
CA PRO A 117 -9.09 5.44 8.63
C PRO A 117 -7.57 5.63 8.75
N ILE A 118 -7.09 6.84 8.48
CA ILE A 118 -5.68 7.21 8.72
C ILE A 118 -5.58 8.04 10.00
N GLY A 119 -6.49 9.01 10.16
CA GLY A 119 -6.48 9.96 11.27
C GLY A 119 -6.98 11.33 10.84
N HIS A 120 -6.63 12.34 11.62
CA HIS A 120 -6.78 13.75 11.26
C HIS A 120 -5.41 14.42 11.13
N ALA A 121 -5.33 15.40 10.24
CA ALA A 121 -4.09 16.16 10.03
C ALA A 121 -4.40 17.59 9.59
N LYS A 122 -3.52 18.51 10.00
CA LYS A 122 -3.48 19.88 9.50
C LYS A 122 -2.39 20.02 8.44
N PHE A 123 -2.77 20.40 7.22
CA PHE A 123 -1.84 20.61 6.11
C PHE A 123 -2.29 21.78 5.23
N GLY A 124 -1.34 22.61 4.79
CA GLY A 124 -1.61 23.77 3.92
C GLY A 124 -2.69 24.72 4.46
N GLY A 125 -2.78 24.85 5.80
CA GLY A 125 -3.74 25.69 6.50
C GLY A 125 -5.10 25.06 6.79
N VAL A 126 -5.36 23.83 6.32
CA VAL A 126 -6.64 23.13 6.48
C VAL A 126 -6.48 21.92 7.39
N GLU A 127 -7.37 21.77 8.36
CA GLU A 127 -7.47 20.57 9.20
C GLU A 127 -8.67 19.74 8.75
N SER A 128 -8.47 18.43 8.59
CA SER A 128 -9.53 17.49 8.19
C SER A 128 -9.17 16.05 8.57
N TYR A 129 -10.15 15.16 8.41
CA TYR A 129 -9.99 13.71 8.50
C TYR A 129 -9.58 13.11 7.16
N TYR A 130 -8.82 12.02 7.23
CA TYR A 130 -8.32 11.31 6.06
C TYR A 130 -8.55 9.81 6.22
N ALA A 131 -8.97 9.19 5.13
CA ALA A 131 -9.14 7.74 4.98
C ALA A 131 -8.68 7.35 3.58
N PHE A 132 -8.52 6.05 3.32
CA PHE A 132 -8.39 5.57 1.95
C PHE A 132 -9.35 4.43 1.66
N LYS A 133 -9.90 4.40 0.44
CA LYS A 133 -10.65 3.25 -0.04
C LYS A 133 -9.65 2.23 -0.60
N PRO A 134 -9.61 0.99 -0.08
CA PRO A 134 -8.72 -0.03 -0.60
C PRO A 134 -8.89 -0.28 -2.09
N GLY A 135 -7.77 -0.54 -2.77
CA GLY A 135 -7.77 -0.85 -4.19
C GLY A 135 -6.36 -0.83 -4.77
N HIS A 136 -6.24 -1.24 -6.03
CA HIS A 136 -4.96 -1.28 -6.74
C HIS A 136 -5.12 -0.82 -8.20
N ARG A 137 -4.01 -0.73 -8.93
CA ARG A 137 -3.94 -0.31 -10.36
C ARG A 137 -4.33 1.16 -10.64
N PHE A 138 -4.27 2.03 -9.64
CA PHE A 138 -4.46 3.47 -9.83
C PHE A 138 -3.26 4.11 -10.53
N LEU A 139 -2.05 3.74 -10.10
CA LEU A 139 -0.80 4.13 -10.75
C LEU A 139 -0.41 3.10 -11.81
N LYS A 140 0.06 3.61 -12.95
CA LYS A 140 0.62 2.82 -14.05
C LYS A 140 2.09 3.22 -14.23
N PRO A 141 2.95 2.28 -14.65
CA PRO A 141 4.32 2.64 -15.00
C PRO A 141 4.32 3.52 -16.25
N ASP A 142 5.26 4.46 -16.33
CA ASP A 142 5.42 5.34 -17.50
C ASP A 142 5.87 4.58 -18.75
N ARG A 143 6.45 3.38 -18.54
CA ARG A 143 6.86 2.46 -19.59
C ARG A 143 6.40 1.06 -19.24
N ASN A 144 5.93 0.32 -20.23
CA ASN A 144 5.57 -1.08 -20.03
C ASN A 144 6.83 -1.95 -20.15
N GLU A 145 7.54 -2.14 -19.05
CA GLU A 145 8.61 -3.13 -19.02
C GLU A 145 8.03 -4.56 -19.02
N SER A 146 8.69 -5.47 -19.74
CA SER A 146 8.30 -6.88 -19.84
C SER A 146 9.52 -7.78 -19.69
N GLY A 147 9.37 -8.88 -18.94
CA GLY A 147 10.41 -9.87 -18.75
C GLY A 147 9.99 -10.90 -17.70
N PRO A 148 10.63 -12.08 -17.67
CA PRO A 148 10.26 -13.16 -16.75
C PRO A 148 10.42 -12.79 -15.27
N SER A 149 11.29 -11.83 -14.98
CA SER A 149 11.58 -11.32 -13.63
C SER A 149 10.79 -10.06 -13.26
N VAL A 150 9.99 -9.51 -14.18
CA VAL A 150 9.23 -8.27 -13.92
C VAL A 150 7.96 -8.61 -13.14
N LEU A 151 7.80 -7.97 -11.98
CA LEU A 151 6.67 -8.19 -11.07
C LEU A 151 5.38 -7.56 -11.60
N GLY A 152 4.23 -8.04 -11.09
CA GLY A 152 2.89 -7.57 -11.48
C GLY A 152 2.73 -6.04 -11.45
N THR A 153 1.75 -5.53 -12.19
CA THR A 153 1.53 -4.08 -12.42
C THR A 153 1.28 -3.26 -11.16
N SER A 154 1.01 -3.92 -10.04
CA SER A 154 0.68 -3.26 -8.77
C SER A 154 1.89 -3.09 -7.84
N ILE A 155 3.07 -3.63 -8.21
CA ILE A 155 4.35 -3.35 -7.53
C ILE A 155 5.22 -2.50 -8.45
N LEU A 156 5.52 -1.29 -7.99
CA LEU A 156 6.12 -0.24 -8.79
C LEU A 156 7.38 0.29 -8.09
N ALA A 157 8.22 0.96 -8.85
CA ALA A 157 9.44 1.57 -8.35
C ALA A 157 9.63 2.96 -8.96
N MET A 158 10.19 3.88 -8.17
CA MET A 158 10.62 5.19 -8.67
C MET A 158 11.88 5.65 -7.93
N THR A 159 12.61 6.60 -8.52
CA THR A 159 13.75 7.22 -7.86
C THR A 159 13.28 8.36 -6.96
N VAL A 160 13.68 8.36 -5.70
CA VAL A 160 13.36 9.40 -4.72
C VAL A 160 14.64 9.85 -4.04
N GLN A 161 14.91 11.15 -4.10
CA GLN A 161 15.93 11.76 -3.25
C GLN A 161 15.33 12.03 -1.88
N PHE A 162 15.56 11.12 -0.94
CA PHE A 162 15.29 11.41 0.46
C PHE A 162 16.30 12.45 0.94
N THR A 163 15.84 13.67 1.19
CA THR A 163 16.68 14.67 1.87
C THR A 163 17.11 14.08 3.20
N LYS A 164 18.42 13.89 3.41
CA LYS A 164 18.95 13.36 4.68
C LYS A 164 18.38 14.18 5.84
N PRO A 165 17.90 13.54 6.92
CA PRO A 165 17.52 14.29 8.11
C PRO A 165 18.74 15.11 8.55
N ARG A 166 18.55 16.43 8.65
CA ARG A 166 19.55 17.33 9.23
C ARG A 166 19.76 16.83 10.66
N ALA A 167 20.91 16.20 10.93
CA ALA A 167 21.28 15.84 12.28
C ALA A 167 21.28 17.13 13.11
N LEU A 168 20.25 17.33 13.91
CA LEU A 168 20.27 18.28 14.99
C LEU A 168 21.27 17.72 16.00
N SER A 169 22.52 18.12 15.84
CA SER A 169 23.52 17.98 16.88
C SER A 169 23.03 18.76 18.09
N ILE A 170 22.37 18.06 19.01
CA ILE A 170 22.17 18.50 20.38
C ILE A 170 23.57 18.57 20.99
N ALA A 171 24.19 19.74 20.90
CA ALA A 171 25.29 20.07 21.77
C ALA A 171 24.70 20.13 23.19
N GLY A 172 25.01 19.13 23.99
CA GLY A 172 24.60 19.06 25.38
C GLY A 172 25.14 20.26 26.14
N ASN A 173 24.28 20.82 27.00
CA ASN A 173 24.72 21.52 28.19
C ASN A 173 23.79 21.09 29.33
N SER A 174 24.28 20.17 30.14
CA SER A 174 23.69 19.83 31.43
C SER A 174 24.12 20.83 32.50
N SER A 175 23.14 21.25 33.29
CA SER A 175 23.20 21.83 34.64
C SER A 175 23.81 23.24 34.80
N GLY A 176 23.02 24.13 35.39
CA GLY A 176 23.47 25.43 35.90
C GLY A 176 22.31 26.35 36.27
N SER A 177 21.94 26.30 37.55
CA SER A 177 20.92 27.07 38.26
C SER A 177 20.90 28.58 38.01
N TYR A 178 19.69 29.16 38.15
CA TYR A 178 19.28 30.54 38.39
C TYR A 178 20.35 31.56 38.82
N GLY A 179 20.27 32.78 38.26
CA GLY A 179 20.89 33.98 38.84
C GLY A 179 20.85 35.20 37.91
N SER A 180 20.12 36.23 38.33
CA SER A 180 19.89 37.51 37.65
C SER A 180 21.11 38.45 37.56
N SER A 181 21.09 39.26 36.50
CA SER A 181 21.45 40.70 36.40
C SER A 181 22.87 41.23 36.68
N SER A 182 23.27 42.09 35.72
CA SER A 182 23.99 43.38 35.83
C SER A 182 25.49 43.47 35.50
N SER A 183 25.75 44.34 34.50
CA SER A 183 26.84 45.32 34.33
C SER A 183 28.31 44.92 34.52
N GLY A 184 29.18 45.38 33.59
CA GLY A 184 30.56 45.77 33.96
C GLY A 184 31.63 45.53 32.89
N SER A 185 32.15 46.64 32.36
CA SER A 185 33.28 46.77 31.43
C SER A 185 34.63 46.24 31.93
N LYS A 186 35.50 45.76 31.01
CA LYS A 186 36.88 46.25 30.71
C LYS A 186 37.85 45.16 30.20
N ALA A 187 38.44 45.49 29.04
CA ALA A 187 39.82 45.37 28.54
C ALA A 187 40.89 44.42 29.15
N SER A 188 41.63 43.81 28.20
CA SER A 188 43.10 43.52 28.17
C SER A 188 43.64 42.50 29.19
N SER A 189 44.68 41.70 28.96
CA SER A 189 45.64 41.43 27.87
C SER A 189 46.48 40.19 28.25
N VAL A 190 47.50 39.87 27.43
CA VAL A 190 48.71 39.04 27.74
C VAL A 190 48.53 37.55 27.42
N LEU A 191 49.02 37.12 26.24
CA LEU A 191 50.30 36.42 26.05
C LEU A 191 50.39 35.13 26.90
N SER A 192 50.44 33.93 26.30
CA SER A 192 51.70 33.42 25.75
C SER A 192 51.47 32.26 24.76
N GLN A 193 52.16 32.38 23.63
CA GLN A 193 52.58 31.32 22.68
C GLN A 193 53.53 30.29 23.36
N PRO A 194 54.15 29.28 22.69
CA PRO A 194 54.09 28.85 21.26
C PRO A 194 54.07 27.31 21.00
N ALA A 195 53.94 26.98 19.70
CA ALA A 195 54.65 25.95 18.91
C ALA A 195 54.33 24.43 19.06
N LYS A 196 53.67 23.88 18.01
CA LYS A 196 54.19 22.97 16.93
C LYS A 196 55.41 22.04 17.25
N PRO A 197 55.69 20.94 16.49
CA PRO A 197 54.99 20.35 15.33
C PRO A 197 55.02 18.79 15.18
N ALA A 198 54.21 18.30 14.23
CA ALA A 198 54.45 17.28 13.20
C ALA A 198 54.99 15.84 13.50
N SER A 199 54.17 14.89 13.03
CA SER A 199 54.51 13.74 12.15
C SER A 199 55.51 12.67 12.58
N ARG A 200 55.07 11.40 12.58
CA ARG A 200 55.70 10.35 11.75
C ARG A 200 54.87 9.07 11.66
N THR A 201 54.73 8.61 10.42
CA THR A 201 54.28 7.29 9.99
C THR A 201 55.30 6.21 10.36
N ARG A 202 54.86 5.04 10.83
CA ARG A 202 55.58 3.77 10.64
C ARG A 202 54.60 2.60 10.65
N ALA A 203 54.67 1.77 9.60
CA ALA A 203 53.97 0.50 9.48
C ALA A 203 54.71 -0.61 10.25
N SER A 204 53.97 -1.54 10.85
CA SER A 204 54.22 -2.99 10.76
C SER A 204 53.09 -3.79 11.45
N THR A 205 52.39 -4.59 10.64
CA THR A 205 51.95 -5.99 10.87
C THR A 205 51.53 -6.46 12.27
N GLY A 206 50.29 -6.99 12.35
CA GLY A 206 49.98 -8.13 13.25
C GLY A 206 48.58 -8.13 13.86
N SER A 207 47.70 -8.95 13.27
CA SER A 207 46.51 -9.62 13.85
C SER A 207 45.42 -8.81 14.56
N GLY A 208 44.18 -9.02 14.10
CA GLY A 208 42.99 -8.94 14.94
C GLY A 208 42.32 -7.58 14.98
N GLN A 209 41.66 -7.19 13.89
CA GLN A 209 40.53 -6.27 13.97
C GLN A 209 39.36 -6.84 13.18
N GLN A 210 38.49 -7.47 13.95
CA GLN A 210 37.06 -7.61 13.72
C GLN A 210 36.54 -6.44 12.88
N ALA A 211 36.10 -6.74 11.66
CA ALA A 211 35.45 -5.77 10.81
C ALA A 211 34.22 -5.22 11.53
N ASP A 212 34.10 -3.90 11.52
CA ASP A 212 32.98 -3.12 12.06
C ASP A 212 31.66 -3.62 11.42
N PRO A 213 30.61 -3.98 12.18
CA PRO A 213 29.39 -4.62 11.65
C PRO A 213 28.52 -3.74 10.74
N VAL A 214 29.02 -2.62 10.23
CA VAL A 214 28.23 -1.61 9.50
C VAL A 214 28.59 -1.53 8.01
N GLU A 215 29.56 -2.31 7.52
CA GLU A 215 30.06 -2.18 6.13
C GLU A 215 29.87 -3.39 5.21
N VAL A 216 29.01 -4.35 5.56
CA VAL A 216 28.66 -5.49 4.66
C VAL A 216 27.15 -5.66 4.56
N ALA A 217 26.47 -4.70 3.92
CA ALA A 217 25.10 -4.84 3.39
C ALA A 217 24.74 -3.74 2.37
N ARG A 218 25.73 -3.15 1.68
CA ARG A 218 25.53 -2.07 0.69
C ARG A 218 26.05 -2.48 -0.68
N SER A 219 25.30 -3.37 -1.34
CA SER A 219 25.48 -3.73 -2.75
C SER A 219 24.31 -4.70 -3.07
N GLU A 220 23.12 -4.25 -3.48
CA GLU A 220 22.82 -4.07 -4.92
C GLU A 220 21.49 -3.33 -5.18
N VAL A 221 20.96 -2.54 -4.24
CA VAL A 221 19.84 -1.62 -4.51
C VAL A 221 20.23 -0.22 -4.06
N ASP A 222 20.32 0.73 -4.99
CA ASP A 222 20.68 2.12 -4.67
C ASP A 222 19.67 2.70 -3.65
N PRO A 223 20.15 3.36 -2.57
CA PRO A 223 19.31 3.89 -1.48
C PRO A 223 18.24 4.89 -1.93
N ASN A 224 18.33 5.38 -3.18
CA ASN A 224 17.34 6.27 -3.78
C ASN A 224 16.19 5.53 -4.48
N HIS A 225 16.15 4.19 -4.49
CA HIS A 225 15.04 3.45 -5.06
C HIS A 225 13.90 3.29 -4.05
N PHE A 226 12.73 3.81 -4.43
CA PHE A 226 11.49 3.68 -3.70
C PHE A 226 10.63 2.62 -4.40
N VAL A 227 10.67 1.39 -3.90
CA VAL A 227 9.80 0.30 -4.33
C VAL A 227 8.56 0.30 -3.44
N PHE A 228 7.37 0.13 -4.03
CA PHE A 228 6.12 0.23 -3.32
C PHE A 228 5.00 -0.62 -3.92
N ALA A 229 4.04 -0.98 -3.07
CA ALA A 229 2.76 -1.57 -3.46
C ALA A 229 1.62 -0.58 -3.20
N GLN A 230 0.62 -0.57 -4.09
CA GLN A 230 -0.56 0.28 -3.96
C GLN A 230 -1.55 -0.33 -2.96
N LEU A 231 -2.10 0.50 -2.07
CA LEU A 231 -3.08 0.10 -1.06
C LEU A 231 -4.48 0.64 -1.31
N GLY A 232 -4.60 1.83 -1.91
CA GLY A 232 -5.89 2.48 -2.07
C GLY A 232 -5.84 3.91 -2.59
N LEU A 233 -7.01 4.48 -2.82
CA LEU A 233 -7.21 5.90 -3.13
C LEU A 233 -7.43 6.68 -1.84
N LEU A 234 -6.72 7.79 -1.68
CA LEU A 234 -6.90 8.69 -0.55
C LEU A 234 -8.18 9.52 -0.72
N TYR A 235 -8.88 9.70 0.40
CA TYR A 235 -10.05 10.55 0.54
C TYR A 235 -9.85 11.51 1.70
N VAL A 236 -10.41 12.71 1.55
CA VAL A 236 -10.46 13.73 2.58
C VAL A 236 -11.90 13.94 3.00
N TYR A 237 -12.13 14.16 4.29
CA TYR A 237 -13.45 14.51 4.77
C TYR A 237 -13.83 15.92 4.30
N GLY A 238 -14.99 16.01 3.66
CA GLY A 238 -15.51 17.23 3.05
C GLY A 238 -16.37 18.09 3.97
N GLY A 239 -16.79 17.54 5.09
CA GLY A 239 -17.62 18.25 6.07
C GLY A 239 -16.80 19.26 6.88
N ASP A 240 -17.50 19.98 7.75
CA ASP A 240 -16.83 20.84 8.73
C ASP A 240 -16.11 19.98 9.77
N TYR A 241 -14.78 20.10 9.80
CA TYR A 241 -13.94 19.37 10.75
C TYR A 241 -14.29 19.70 12.20
N GLU A 242 -14.53 20.97 12.55
CA GLU A 242 -14.81 21.34 13.95
C GLU A 242 -16.15 20.77 14.43
N TYR A 243 -17.10 20.62 13.50
CA TYR A 243 -18.37 19.96 13.78
C TYR A 243 -18.22 18.43 13.93
N ALA A 244 -17.43 17.82 13.06
CA ALA A 244 -17.17 16.37 13.06
C ALA A 244 -16.15 15.94 14.13
N LYS A 245 -15.50 16.90 14.79
CA LYS A 245 -14.43 16.64 15.74
C LYS A 245 -14.93 15.82 16.93
N GLY A 246 -14.24 14.71 17.18
CA GLY A 246 -14.58 13.79 18.26
C GLY A 246 -15.72 12.83 17.92
N TRP A 247 -16.22 12.84 16.69
CA TRP A 247 -17.13 11.80 16.23
C TRP A 247 -16.43 10.44 16.17
N GLY A 248 -17.21 9.38 16.38
CA GLY A 248 -16.76 8.01 16.17
C GLY A 248 -16.62 7.67 14.69
N ILE A 249 -16.20 6.43 14.40
CA ILE A 249 -16.02 5.95 13.04
C ILE A 249 -17.36 5.93 12.26
N ASP A 250 -18.44 5.44 12.86
CA ASP A 250 -19.70 5.23 12.11
C ASP A 250 -20.31 6.55 11.57
N PRO A 251 -20.40 7.65 12.35
CA PRO A 251 -20.89 8.92 11.81
C PRO A 251 -19.96 9.54 10.76
N LEU A 252 -18.64 9.36 10.91
CA LEU A 252 -17.66 9.86 9.95
C LEU A 252 -17.74 9.08 8.63
N GLU A 253 -17.92 7.76 8.68
CA GLU A 253 -18.07 6.93 7.48
C GLU A 253 -19.28 7.32 6.62
N GLN A 254 -20.36 7.82 7.24
CA GLN A 254 -21.56 8.27 6.52
C GLN A 254 -21.49 9.72 6.04
N GLY A 255 -20.47 10.46 6.45
CA GLY A 255 -20.32 11.85 6.08
C GLY A 255 -19.77 12.04 4.67
N PRO A 256 -19.65 13.29 4.21
CA PRO A 256 -19.15 13.59 2.87
C PRO A 256 -17.65 13.32 2.79
N TRP A 257 -17.25 12.41 1.90
CA TRP A 257 -15.86 12.13 1.57
C TRP A 257 -15.56 12.58 0.15
N TRP A 258 -14.41 13.21 -0.05
CA TRP A 258 -13.98 13.71 -1.35
C TRP A 258 -12.72 13.01 -1.82
N ARG A 259 -12.72 12.62 -3.09
CA ARG A 259 -11.56 12.08 -3.79
C ARG A 259 -10.54 13.18 -4.05
N ASN A 260 -9.24 12.87 -3.90
CA ASN A 260 -8.15 13.82 -4.14
C ASN A 260 -7.06 13.29 -5.09
N ASP A 261 -7.36 12.18 -5.81
CA ASP A 261 -6.52 11.51 -6.81
C ASP A 261 -5.10 11.17 -6.34
N LEU A 262 -4.90 11.11 -5.02
CA LEU A 262 -3.66 10.67 -4.40
C LEU A 262 -3.79 9.18 -4.03
N VAL A 263 -2.72 8.43 -4.23
CA VAL A 263 -2.70 6.99 -4.01
C VAL A 263 -1.92 6.68 -2.73
N VAL A 264 -2.53 5.92 -1.83
CA VAL A 264 -1.87 5.40 -0.65
C VAL A 264 -1.04 4.18 -1.03
N VAL A 265 0.24 4.20 -0.68
CA VAL A 265 1.20 3.15 -1.02
C VAL A 265 2.01 2.73 0.21
N VAL A 266 2.40 1.46 0.26
CA VAL A 266 3.34 0.95 1.26
C VAL A 266 4.71 0.76 0.63
N ARG A 267 5.75 1.30 1.26
CA ARG A 267 7.12 1.06 0.83
C ARG A 267 7.51 -0.38 1.10
N LEU A 268 8.18 -1.01 0.16
CA LEU A 268 8.77 -2.33 0.31
C LEU A 268 10.27 -2.21 0.54
N ASP A 269 10.81 -3.08 1.40
CA ASP A 269 12.26 -3.30 1.48
C ASP A 269 12.74 -4.21 0.34
N HIS A 270 14.05 -4.44 0.27
CA HIS A 270 14.64 -5.30 -0.76
C HIS A 270 14.16 -6.77 -0.69
N LYS A 271 13.59 -7.19 0.45
CA LYS A 271 13.02 -8.52 0.68
C LYS A 271 11.49 -8.54 0.54
N GLY A 272 10.89 -7.48 -0.02
CA GLY A 272 9.44 -7.36 -0.21
C GLY A 272 8.63 -7.24 1.08
N ASN A 273 9.26 -6.97 2.22
CA ASN A 273 8.53 -6.69 3.46
C ASN A 273 7.98 -5.27 3.43
N HIS A 274 6.80 -5.12 4.02
CA HIS A 274 6.14 -3.83 4.16
C HIS A 274 6.87 -2.92 5.16
N GLY A 275 6.95 -1.63 4.84
CA GLY A 275 7.55 -0.60 5.69
C GLY A 275 6.58 0.55 5.96
N ALA A 276 7.11 1.77 5.86
CA ALA A 276 6.33 2.98 6.05
C ALA A 276 5.28 3.19 4.96
N VAL A 277 4.23 3.94 5.31
CA VAL A 277 3.10 4.24 4.44
C VAL A 277 3.21 5.67 3.93
N TYR A 278 2.94 5.84 2.65
CA TYR A 278 3.10 7.08 1.92
C TYR A 278 1.85 7.39 1.10
N VAL A 279 1.74 8.65 0.71
CA VAL A 279 0.76 9.14 -0.25
C VAL A 279 1.52 9.66 -1.46
N LEU A 280 1.12 9.21 -2.64
CA LEU A 280 1.77 9.49 -3.92
C LEU A 280 0.76 10.05 -4.93
N TYR A 281 1.08 11.19 -5.54
CA TYR A 281 0.40 11.69 -6.73
C TYR A 281 1.33 11.56 -7.94
N HIS A 282 0.80 11.05 -9.04
CA HIS A 282 1.53 10.94 -10.30
C HIS A 282 0.77 11.65 -11.43
N PRO A 283 1.36 12.65 -12.11
CA PRO A 283 0.66 13.42 -13.14
C PRO A 283 0.15 12.60 -14.34
N ASN A 284 0.82 11.49 -14.65
CA ASN A 284 0.44 10.63 -15.78
C ASN A 284 -0.56 9.52 -15.41
N SER A 285 -1.00 9.42 -14.15
CA SER A 285 -2.06 8.48 -13.79
C SER A 285 -3.42 9.13 -14.07
N SER A 286 -4.08 8.72 -15.15
CA SER A 286 -5.51 8.93 -15.29
C SER A 286 -6.23 7.92 -14.41
N ILE A 287 -6.70 8.37 -13.25
CA ILE A 287 -7.52 7.57 -12.35
C ILE A 287 -8.95 7.64 -12.89
N GLU A 288 -9.28 6.72 -13.78
CA GLU A 288 -10.65 6.47 -14.21
C GLU A 288 -11.32 5.68 -13.09
N VAL A 289 -12.28 6.30 -12.40
CA VAL A 289 -13.20 5.60 -11.50
C VAL A 289 -14.55 5.68 -12.19
N ASP A 290 -15.21 4.54 -12.37
CA ASP A 290 -16.59 4.51 -12.85
C ASP A 290 -17.45 5.25 -11.82
N ASP A 291 -17.84 6.49 -12.15
CA ASP A 291 -18.64 7.39 -11.30
C ASP A 291 -20.05 6.82 -10.99
N ASP A 292 -20.41 5.68 -11.59
CA ASP A 292 -21.78 5.15 -11.63
C ASP A 292 -22.17 4.25 -10.43
N SER A 293 -21.24 3.90 -9.53
CA SER A 293 -21.51 2.90 -8.47
C SER A 293 -21.84 3.48 -7.09
N ASP A 294 -21.29 4.63 -6.72
CA ASP A 294 -21.17 4.97 -5.30
C ASP A 294 -22.12 6.09 -4.83
N GLY A 295 -22.82 6.78 -5.74
CA GLY A 295 -23.64 7.95 -5.38
C GLY A 295 -22.85 9.11 -4.76
N GLU A 296 -21.51 9.05 -4.81
CA GLU A 296 -20.61 10.10 -4.36
C GLU A 296 -20.55 11.20 -5.42
N GLU A 297 -21.61 12.01 -5.50
CA GLU A 297 -21.58 13.27 -6.23
C GLU A 297 -20.41 14.09 -5.69
N LEU A 298 -19.38 14.30 -6.52
CA LEU A 298 -18.27 15.18 -6.19
C LEU A 298 -18.89 16.53 -5.80
N ALA A 299 -18.76 16.92 -4.53
CA ALA A 299 -19.25 18.19 -4.05
C ALA A 299 -18.79 19.32 -4.99
N PRO A 300 -19.57 20.41 -5.16
CA PRO A 300 -19.20 21.51 -6.07
C PRO A 300 -17.77 22.01 -5.87
N GLU A 301 -17.27 21.97 -4.64
CA GLU A 301 -15.90 22.33 -4.25
C GLU A 301 -14.85 21.29 -4.70
N ALA A 302 -15.21 20.01 -4.77
CA ALA A 302 -14.37 18.93 -5.28
C ALA A 302 -14.33 18.89 -6.81
N LYS A 303 -15.37 19.40 -7.50
CA LYS A 303 -15.41 19.51 -8.96
C LYS A 303 -14.24 20.31 -9.56
N TYR A 304 -13.68 21.24 -8.78
CA TYR A 304 -12.52 22.06 -9.16
C TYR A 304 -11.26 21.68 -8.39
N HIS A 305 -11.23 20.49 -7.79
CA HIS A 305 -10.07 20.02 -7.05
C HIS A 305 -8.86 19.92 -7.97
N VAL A 306 -7.79 20.63 -7.62
CA VAL A 306 -6.54 20.59 -8.38
C VAL A 306 -5.80 19.30 -8.03
N PRO A 307 -5.46 18.45 -9.00
CA PRO A 307 -4.70 17.22 -8.75
C PRO A 307 -3.43 17.46 -7.90
N GLY A 308 -3.16 16.55 -6.96
CA GLY A 308 -2.01 16.63 -6.05
C GLY A 308 -2.18 17.57 -4.85
N ARG A 309 -3.36 18.17 -4.67
CA ARG A 309 -3.75 18.83 -3.42
C ARG A 309 -4.51 17.86 -2.52
N LEU A 310 -4.48 18.07 -1.21
CA LEU A 310 -5.17 17.20 -0.26
C LEU A 310 -6.64 17.58 -0.06
N HIS A 311 -6.97 18.86 -0.23
CA HIS A 311 -8.27 19.45 0.03
C HIS A 311 -8.45 20.67 -0.88
N PRO A 312 -9.65 20.99 -1.41
CA PRO A 312 -9.87 22.16 -2.28
C PRO A 312 -9.34 23.50 -1.72
N ARG A 313 -9.58 23.76 -0.43
CA ARG A 313 -9.06 24.91 0.35
C ARG A 313 -7.56 24.87 0.68
N CYS A 314 -6.83 23.79 0.37
CA CYS A 314 -5.41 23.66 0.66
C CYS A 314 -4.58 24.39 -0.39
N ASN A 315 -3.62 25.21 0.03
CA ASN A 315 -2.73 25.95 -0.87
C ASN A 315 -1.40 25.26 -1.12
N ASP A 316 -1.08 24.24 -0.31
CA ASP A 316 0.12 23.43 -0.45
C ASP A 316 -0.17 22.09 -1.13
N GLY A 317 0.87 21.49 -1.69
CA GLY A 317 0.83 20.17 -2.31
C GLY A 317 2.19 19.48 -2.27
N PHE A 318 2.17 18.19 -2.56
CA PHE A 318 3.35 17.33 -2.67
C PHE A 318 3.07 16.25 -3.72
N LEU A 319 4.13 15.62 -4.22
CA LEU A 319 3.99 14.39 -5.01
C LEU A 319 4.16 13.16 -4.16
N LEU A 320 5.03 13.22 -3.15
CA LEU A 320 5.22 12.12 -2.20
C LEU A 320 5.30 12.67 -0.78
N ALA A 321 4.50 12.12 0.13
CA ALA A 321 4.60 12.38 1.56
C ALA A 321 4.48 11.10 2.37
N LYS A 322 5.26 11.00 3.45
CA LYS A 322 5.08 9.93 4.45
C LYS A 322 3.91 10.29 5.36
N ILE A 323 3.07 9.31 5.69
CA ILE A 323 1.92 9.47 6.60
C ILE A 323 1.98 8.58 7.85
N ALA A 324 2.71 7.45 7.79
CA ALA A 324 2.88 6.55 8.94
C ALA A 324 4.23 5.80 8.88
N ASN A 325 4.77 5.37 10.02
CA ASN A 325 6.01 4.58 10.02
C ASN A 325 5.79 3.11 9.66
N ASN A 326 4.56 2.61 9.83
CA ASN A 326 4.15 1.24 9.51
C ASN A 326 2.62 1.16 9.37
N LEU A 327 2.11 0.01 8.94
CA LEU A 327 0.67 -0.23 8.73
C LEU A 327 -0.18 -0.28 10.02
N LYS A 328 0.41 -0.69 11.16
CA LYS A 328 -0.30 -0.80 12.45
C LYS A 328 -0.69 0.55 13.04
N GLU A 329 -0.16 1.62 12.47
CA GLU A 329 -0.45 2.99 12.85
C GLU A 329 -1.75 3.54 12.23
N LEU A 330 -2.40 2.76 11.34
CA LEU A 330 -3.65 3.09 10.65
C LEU A 330 -4.85 2.45 11.36
N GLY A 331 -6.07 2.73 10.90
CA GLY A 331 -7.31 2.13 11.39
C GLY A 331 -8.13 3.02 12.36
N HIS A 332 -7.65 4.23 12.68
CA HIS A 332 -8.27 5.10 13.67
C HIS A 332 -8.35 6.57 13.21
N PHE A 333 -9.52 7.22 13.38
CA PHE A 333 -9.69 8.64 13.06
C PHE A 333 -9.23 9.59 14.15
N ASN A 334 -9.23 9.14 15.40
CA ASN A 334 -8.87 9.87 16.61
C ASN A 334 -7.36 10.06 16.81
N LYS A 335 -6.56 9.67 15.81
CA LYS A 335 -5.12 9.85 15.80
C LYS A 335 -4.75 11.09 14.98
N GLU A 336 -4.00 12.00 15.57
CA GLU A 336 -3.33 13.05 14.83
C GLU A 336 -2.13 12.46 14.07
N PHE A 337 -2.00 12.80 12.80
CA PHE A 337 -0.82 12.50 12.01
C PHE A 337 -0.33 13.72 11.23
N HIS A 338 0.85 13.60 10.65
CA HIS A 338 1.43 14.65 9.83
C HIS A 338 1.79 14.09 8.45
N PHE A 339 1.42 14.84 7.42
CA PHE A 339 2.05 14.67 6.11
C PHE A 339 3.48 15.18 6.21
N LEU A 340 4.44 14.32 5.89
CA LEU A 340 5.86 14.68 5.80
C LEU A 340 6.26 14.68 4.32
N PRO A 341 6.16 15.83 3.61
CA PRO A 341 6.51 15.91 2.20
C PRO A 341 7.98 15.56 1.96
N ILE A 342 8.21 14.73 0.95
CA ILE A 342 9.55 14.28 0.55
C ILE A 342 9.96 14.96 -0.75
N THR A 343 9.05 15.03 -1.72
CA THR A 343 9.30 15.69 -3.00
C THR A 343 8.06 16.34 -3.59
N LYS A 344 8.29 17.40 -4.37
CA LYS A 344 7.30 18.05 -5.25
C LYS A 344 7.61 17.82 -6.74
N THR A 345 8.70 17.14 -7.08
CA THR A 345 9.13 16.89 -8.46
C THR A 345 8.80 15.47 -8.90
N ALA A 346 8.15 15.35 -10.05
CA ALA A 346 7.71 14.05 -10.57
C ALA A 346 8.92 13.20 -10.91
N SER A 347 8.82 11.91 -10.62
CA SER A 347 9.84 10.92 -10.93
C SER A 347 9.20 9.83 -11.77
N THR A 348 9.96 9.31 -12.74
CA THR A 348 9.46 8.24 -13.60
C THR A 348 9.10 7.01 -12.76
N ILE A 349 7.91 6.47 -12.99
CA ILE A 349 7.47 5.22 -12.38
C ILE A 349 7.79 4.06 -13.33
N HIS A 350 8.49 3.06 -12.79
CA HIS A 350 8.84 1.81 -13.43
C HIS A 350 8.08 0.65 -12.80
N ARG A 351 7.96 -0.47 -13.52
CA ARG A 351 7.63 -1.74 -12.85
C ARG A 351 8.75 -2.17 -11.92
N ALA A 352 8.43 -2.92 -10.88
CA ALA A 352 9.44 -3.59 -10.08
C ALA A 352 9.91 -4.89 -10.77
N GLN A 353 11.14 -5.31 -10.47
CA GLN A 353 11.78 -6.51 -11.00
C GLN A 353 12.50 -7.25 -9.87
N LEU A 354 12.50 -8.58 -9.96
CA LEU A 354 13.31 -9.46 -9.14
C LEU A 354 14.74 -9.55 -9.67
N PHE A 355 15.70 -9.46 -8.75
CA PHE A 355 17.12 -9.62 -8.99
C PHE A 355 17.66 -10.72 -8.08
N GLU A 356 18.43 -11.64 -8.63
CA GLU A 356 19.21 -12.58 -7.84
C GLU A 356 20.56 -11.93 -7.53
N ASN A 357 20.88 -11.80 -6.25
CA ASN A 357 22.15 -11.25 -5.82
C ASN A 357 23.26 -12.31 -5.88
N LYS A 358 24.51 -11.91 -5.62
CA LYS A 358 25.67 -12.82 -5.62
C LYS A 358 25.60 -13.96 -4.59
N GLU A 359 24.71 -13.86 -3.62
CA GLU A 359 24.47 -14.86 -2.57
C GLU A 359 23.29 -15.78 -2.91
N HIS A 360 22.70 -15.67 -4.11
CA HIS A 360 21.49 -16.37 -4.56
C HIS A 360 20.22 -15.99 -3.75
N GLU A 361 20.24 -14.85 -3.06
CA GLU A 361 19.02 -14.28 -2.47
C GLU A 361 18.27 -13.44 -3.52
N LEU A 362 16.95 -13.59 -3.55
CA LEU A 362 16.06 -12.77 -4.37
C LEU A 362 15.83 -11.41 -3.71
N THR A 363 15.98 -10.35 -4.51
CA THR A 363 15.76 -8.96 -4.10
C THR A 363 14.87 -8.23 -5.10
N ILE A 364 14.23 -7.13 -4.66
CA ILE A 364 13.35 -6.31 -5.50
C ILE A 364 13.95 -4.93 -5.80
N GLY A 365 13.78 -4.46 -7.02
CA GLY A 365 14.24 -3.14 -7.47
C GLY A 365 13.50 -2.65 -8.71
N PRO A 366 13.84 -1.48 -9.28
CA PRO A 366 13.23 -1.00 -10.52
C PRO A 366 13.59 -1.87 -11.73
N ALA A 367 12.63 -2.12 -12.61
CA ALA A 367 12.87 -2.61 -13.95
C ALA A 367 13.51 -1.48 -14.78
N LEU A 368 14.82 -1.27 -14.60
CA LEU A 368 15.57 -0.38 -15.48
C LEU A 368 15.58 -1.02 -16.87
N ALA A 369 15.12 -0.29 -17.89
CA ALA A 369 15.27 -0.72 -19.26
C ALA A 369 16.72 -1.15 -19.46
N MET A 370 16.95 -2.43 -19.77
CA MET A 370 18.27 -2.93 -20.15
C MET A 370 18.72 -2.11 -21.36
N VAL A 371 19.50 -1.06 -21.12
CA VAL A 371 20.28 -0.44 -22.18
C VAL A 371 21.18 -1.56 -22.66
N LYS A 372 20.93 -2.04 -23.89
CA LYS A 372 21.79 -3.02 -24.56
C LYS A 372 23.23 -2.57 -24.36
N ARG A 373 23.96 -3.21 -23.44
CA ARG A 373 25.42 -3.14 -23.40
C ARG A 373 25.91 -4.03 -24.54
N ALA A 374 25.83 -3.48 -25.75
CA ALA A 374 26.61 -3.95 -26.89
C ALA A 374 27.63 -2.84 -27.15
N ALA A 375 28.82 -3.01 -26.56
CA ALA A 375 30.05 -2.43 -27.05
C ALA A 375 30.93 -3.59 -27.52
#